data_AF-A0A0G0G426-F1
#
_entry.id   AF-A0A0G0G426-F1
#
_cell.length_a   1.000
_cell.length_b   1.000
_cell.length_c   1.000
_cell.angle_alpha   90.00
_cell.angle_beta   90.00
_cell.angle_gamma   90.00
#
_symmetry.space_group_name_H-M   'P 1'
#
loop_
_entity.id
_entity.type
_entity.pdbx_description
1 polymer ?
#
loop_
_entity_poly.entity_id
_entity_poly.type
_entity_poly.pdbx_seq_one_letter_code
_entity_poly.pdbx_strand_id
1 'polypeptide(L)'
;MKKLTKILFWLFFISLFLRLFRLPHYISYHQDQVRDLFYIKEYFEQGKLILLGPKASVGNFFLPPFWYYLMSLAYTFSKSPLAPAALTAILGSLTTVVIYLFAKKLFDEKLAFLTASLYAVSPLSIEYSRFAWNPNPIPLFVILSFYFLYKFLYDKDEKSFYFGAITSNLAFQLHYQGLVIFIFYFLTVLFAKKLNLKRISKFLIINLVLVSPFIIYELQNNFKNTLGIINFLISSQSITKLKLFGIPFFVKFIVKDFSLFLARVMFFKSQILGYFGLLVLFISLISFAFKFFIVRNKNFCSLPCKLLNFFLLFSFLMLYFYKNSLIDFYLLFLIPIVIIYFVLISKNLLGEKITALLFFILILIDIIKSPAFGPYDKTFIWIRESIKKVTTKKDYCLAYNIFPQNFIESKYRYMMSLVKNKPVYDYCQQIIYRCDPKIKTGYYLCEDAICDRPPATTSIGKLIDMKPLDYGVKIYEFDL
;
A
#
# COMPACT_ATOMS: atom_id res chain seq x y z
N MET A 1 -21.43 26.36 3.73
CA MET A 1 -21.38 24.90 4.00
C MET A 1 -21.75 24.05 2.78
N LYS A 2 -22.90 24.26 2.12
CA LYS A 2 -23.35 23.46 0.95
C LYS A 2 -22.29 23.32 -0.17
N LYS A 3 -21.56 24.39 -0.53
CA LYS A 3 -20.50 24.36 -1.56
C LYS A 3 -19.33 23.44 -1.19
N LEU A 4 -18.82 23.55 0.04
CA LEU A 4 -17.70 22.74 0.53
C LEU A 4 -18.06 21.25 0.51
N THR A 5 -19.23 20.90 1.03
CA THR A 5 -19.71 19.51 1.04
C THR A 5 -19.80 18.94 -0.38
N LYS A 6 -20.27 19.73 -1.35
CA LYS A 6 -20.29 19.32 -2.77
C LYS A 6 -18.89 19.07 -3.33
N ILE A 7 -17.90 19.93 -3.04
CA ILE A 7 -16.52 19.75 -3.49
C ILE A 7 -15.94 18.44 -2.92
N LEU A 8 -16.11 18.20 -1.62
CA LEU A 8 -15.61 16.99 -0.97
C LEU A 8 -16.27 15.72 -1.55
N PHE A 9 -17.59 15.78 -1.76
CA PHE A 9 -18.35 14.70 -2.38
C PHE A 9 -17.78 14.35 -3.76
N TRP A 10 -17.66 15.32 -4.66
CA TRP A 10 -17.16 15.07 -6.01
C TRP A 10 -15.70 14.63 -6.03
N LEU A 11 -14.83 15.23 -5.21
CA LEU A 11 -13.44 14.78 -5.08
C LEU A 11 -13.36 13.32 -4.65
N PHE A 12 -14.16 12.91 -3.67
CA PHE A 12 -14.22 11.53 -3.22
C PHE A 12 -14.70 10.59 -4.34
N PHE A 13 -15.86 10.87 -4.94
CA PHE A 13 -16.47 9.97 -5.93
C PHE A 13 -15.71 9.88 -7.25
N ILE A 14 -15.11 10.97 -7.73
CA ILE A 14 -14.25 10.93 -8.93
C ILE A 14 -12.98 10.13 -8.63
N SER A 15 -12.35 10.39 -7.49
CA SER A 15 -11.18 9.63 -7.03
C SER A 15 -11.49 8.14 -6.87
N LEU A 16 -12.67 7.81 -6.35
CA LEU A 16 -13.15 6.45 -6.15
C LEU A 16 -13.46 5.77 -7.46
N PHE A 17 -14.10 6.46 -8.40
CA PHE A 17 -14.37 5.95 -9.74
C PHE A 17 -13.07 5.51 -10.44
N LEU A 18 -12.03 6.35 -10.42
CA LEU A 18 -10.74 6.01 -11.03
C LEU A 18 -10.05 4.79 -10.40
N ARG A 19 -10.38 4.46 -9.14
CA ARG A 19 -9.82 3.31 -8.40
C ARG A 19 -10.69 2.06 -8.53
N LEU A 20 -12.01 2.21 -8.64
CA LEU A 20 -12.94 1.07 -8.78
C LEU A 20 -13.23 0.69 -10.24
N PHE A 21 -13.00 1.57 -11.20
CA PHE A 21 -13.31 1.32 -12.61
C PHE A 21 -12.61 0.05 -13.10
N ARG A 22 -13.37 -0.96 -13.50
CA ARG A 22 -12.87 -2.30 -13.88
C ARG A 22 -12.01 -2.98 -12.80
N LEU A 23 -12.24 -2.72 -11.51
CA LEU A 23 -11.41 -3.25 -10.40
C LEU A 23 -11.02 -4.75 -10.55
N PRO A 24 -11.93 -5.70 -10.89
CA PRO A 24 -11.55 -7.10 -11.05
C PRO A 24 -10.45 -7.38 -12.07
N HIS A 25 -10.27 -6.48 -13.05
CA HIS A 25 -9.26 -6.59 -14.09
C HIS A 25 -7.89 -6.10 -13.62
N TYR A 26 -7.82 -5.33 -12.54
CA TYR A 26 -6.60 -4.63 -12.11
C TYR A 26 -6.14 -5.01 -10.71
N ILE A 27 -6.89 -5.84 -9.99
CA ILE A 27 -6.40 -6.29 -8.70
C ILE A 27 -5.14 -7.13 -8.92
N SER A 28 -4.08 -6.76 -8.24
CA SER A 28 -2.95 -7.67 -8.03
C SER A 28 -3.42 -8.81 -7.12
N TYR A 29 -3.40 -10.03 -7.63
CA TYR A 29 -3.71 -11.23 -6.86
C TYR A 29 -2.45 -12.10 -6.75
N HIS A 30 -1.49 -11.60 -5.98
CA HIS A 30 -0.20 -12.25 -5.72
C HIS A 30 -0.19 -12.92 -4.34
N GLN A 31 0.98 -13.45 -3.99
CA GLN A 31 1.20 -14.22 -2.76
C GLN A 31 0.81 -13.45 -1.50
N ASP A 32 1.07 -12.13 -1.42
CA ASP A 32 0.72 -11.33 -0.24
C ASP A 32 -0.80 -11.26 -0.02
N GLN A 33 -1.58 -11.02 -1.08
CA GLN A 33 -3.04 -10.95 -0.98
C GLN A 33 -3.62 -12.31 -0.55
N VAL A 34 -3.10 -13.39 -1.12
CA VAL A 34 -3.53 -14.76 -0.78
C VAL A 34 -3.16 -15.12 0.65
N ARG A 35 -1.91 -14.86 1.06
CA ARG A 35 -1.41 -15.09 2.42
C ARG A 35 -2.28 -14.36 3.44
N ASP A 36 -2.50 -13.07 3.21
CA ASP A 36 -3.27 -12.24 4.14
C ASP A 36 -4.73 -12.73 4.23
N LEU A 37 -5.34 -13.10 3.10
CA LEU A 37 -6.71 -13.63 3.09
C LEU A 37 -6.85 -14.99 3.79
N PHE A 38 -5.86 -15.88 3.66
CA PHE A 38 -5.83 -17.13 4.44
C PHE A 38 -5.69 -16.85 5.93
N TYR A 39 -4.80 -15.94 6.30
CA TYR A 39 -4.60 -15.56 7.70
C TYR A 39 -5.89 -14.97 8.31
N ILE A 40 -6.55 -14.03 7.62
CA ILE A 40 -7.84 -13.50 8.06
C ILE A 40 -8.87 -14.61 8.16
N LYS A 41 -8.98 -15.49 7.15
CA LYS A 41 -9.92 -16.61 7.20
C LYS A 41 -9.72 -17.48 8.44
N GLU A 42 -8.48 -17.89 8.73
CA GLU A 42 -8.17 -18.76 9.86
C GLU A 42 -8.47 -18.11 11.21
N TYR A 43 -8.06 -16.85 11.40
CA TYR A 43 -8.19 -16.19 12.70
C TYR A 43 -9.56 -15.54 12.90
N PHE A 44 -10.03 -14.78 11.91
CA PHE A 44 -11.27 -14.01 12.00
C PHE A 44 -12.51 -14.91 12.02
N GLU A 45 -12.59 -15.94 11.14
CA GLU A 45 -13.76 -16.83 11.13
C GLU A 45 -13.87 -17.68 12.39
N GLN A 46 -12.75 -17.95 13.07
CA GLN A 46 -12.70 -18.72 14.32
C GLN A 46 -12.86 -17.85 15.57
N GLY A 47 -13.05 -16.53 15.42
CA GLY A 47 -13.12 -15.60 16.55
C GLY A 47 -11.82 -15.47 17.34
N LYS A 48 -10.68 -15.87 16.75
CA LYS A 48 -9.36 -15.76 17.38
C LYS A 48 -8.87 -14.32 17.31
N LEU A 49 -8.23 -13.87 18.39
CA LEU A 49 -7.64 -12.55 18.45
C LEU A 49 -6.45 -12.46 17.47
N ILE A 50 -6.49 -11.49 16.56
CA ILE A 50 -5.38 -11.20 15.65
C ILE A 50 -4.38 -10.32 16.39
N LEU A 51 -3.18 -10.85 16.64
CA LEU A 51 -2.14 -10.17 17.41
C LEU A 51 -0.97 -9.64 16.55
N LEU A 52 -0.74 -10.25 15.39
CA LEU A 52 0.29 -9.85 14.44
C LEU A 52 -0.33 -9.35 13.13
N GLY A 53 0.41 -8.50 12.44
CA GLY A 53 0.15 -8.08 11.06
C GLY A 53 1.02 -8.85 10.06
N PRO A 54 1.11 -8.35 8.81
CA PRO A 54 1.93 -8.96 7.77
C PRO A 54 3.38 -9.18 8.16
N LYS A 55 3.96 -10.27 7.63
CA LYS A 55 5.40 -10.50 7.67
C LYS A 55 6.10 -9.43 6.83
N ALA A 56 7.16 -8.83 7.38
CA ALA A 56 8.02 -7.95 6.62
C ALA A 56 8.82 -8.74 5.56
N SER A 57 8.99 -8.16 4.38
CA SER A 57 9.82 -8.75 3.31
C SER A 57 11.32 -8.74 3.64
N VAL A 58 11.70 -7.95 4.66
CA VAL A 58 13.05 -7.83 5.18
C VAL A 58 13.04 -8.13 6.66
N GLY A 59 14.07 -8.83 7.13
CA GLY A 59 14.11 -9.34 8.49
C GLY A 59 13.06 -10.43 8.72
N ASN A 60 13.32 -11.33 9.66
CA ASN A 60 12.38 -12.40 10.00
C ASN A 60 11.44 -11.92 11.10
N PHE A 61 10.60 -10.93 10.80
CA PHE A 61 9.65 -10.35 11.76
C PHE A 61 8.33 -9.94 11.11
N PHE A 62 7.32 -9.73 11.93
CA PHE A 62 5.96 -9.32 11.60
C PHE A 62 5.68 -7.90 12.11
N LEU A 63 4.77 -7.21 11.42
CA LEU A 63 4.30 -5.88 11.81
C LEU A 63 3.19 -5.97 12.87
N PRO A 64 2.79 -4.85 13.52
CA PRO A 64 1.57 -4.80 14.31
C PRO A 64 0.29 -5.03 13.47
N PRO A 65 -0.84 -5.45 14.08
CA PRO A 65 -1.97 -6.07 13.36
C PRO A 65 -2.92 -5.12 12.64
N PHE A 66 -2.69 -3.80 12.64
CA PHE A 66 -3.67 -2.85 12.13
C PHE A 66 -4.14 -3.14 10.69
N TRP A 67 -3.24 -3.55 9.80
CA TRP A 67 -3.63 -3.94 8.43
C TRP A 67 -4.62 -5.12 8.41
N TYR A 68 -4.44 -6.10 9.29
CA TYR A 68 -5.32 -7.25 9.37
C TYR A 68 -6.68 -6.93 9.99
N TYR A 69 -6.78 -5.93 10.86
CA TYR A 69 -8.08 -5.41 11.28
C TYR A 69 -8.82 -4.72 10.13
N LEU A 70 -8.13 -3.94 9.28
CA LEU A 70 -8.72 -3.37 8.08
C LEU A 70 -9.20 -4.47 7.11
N MET A 71 -8.36 -5.49 6.88
CA MET A 71 -8.76 -6.62 6.03
C MET A 71 -9.92 -7.42 6.61
N SER A 72 -9.97 -7.61 7.94
CA SER A 72 -11.10 -8.28 8.62
C SER A 72 -12.41 -7.52 8.41
N LEU A 73 -12.38 -6.18 8.49
CA LEU A 73 -13.55 -5.35 8.18
C LEU A 73 -13.99 -5.57 6.73
N ALA A 74 -13.08 -5.57 5.76
CA ALA A 74 -13.44 -5.84 4.37
C ALA A 74 -14.00 -7.26 4.18
N TYR A 75 -13.44 -8.23 4.91
CA TYR A 75 -13.84 -9.64 4.88
C TYR A 75 -15.31 -9.86 5.27
N THR A 76 -15.86 -9.01 6.16
CA THR A 76 -17.28 -9.07 6.58
C THR A 76 -18.25 -8.84 5.43
N PHE A 77 -17.86 -8.05 4.41
CA PHE A 77 -18.69 -7.76 3.25
C PHE A 77 -18.57 -8.84 2.17
N SER A 78 -17.36 -9.38 1.98
CA SER A 78 -17.13 -10.47 1.03
C SER A 78 -15.77 -11.14 1.27
N LYS A 79 -15.75 -12.47 1.16
CA LYS A 79 -14.55 -13.31 1.24
C LYS A 79 -13.70 -13.30 -0.05
N SER A 80 -14.07 -12.47 -1.02
CA SER A 80 -13.32 -12.31 -2.27
C SER A 80 -12.15 -11.33 -2.08
N PRO A 81 -11.01 -11.50 -2.78
CA PRO A 81 -9.93 -10.50 -2.81
C PRO A 81 -10.39 -9.12 -3.29
N LEU A 82 -11.55 -9.02 -3.95
CA LEU A 82 -12.15 -7.74 -4.34
C LEU A 82 -12.54 -6.86 -3.15
N ALA A 83 -12.96 -7.45 -2.04
CA ALA A 83 -13.42 -6.67 -0.88
C ALA A 83 -12.30 -5.85 -0.23
N PRO A 84 -11.14 -6.44 0.14
CA PRO A 84 -10.04 -5.65 0.67
C PRO A 84 -9.44 -4.72 -0.39
N ALA A 85 -9.48 -5.07 -1.68
CA ALA A 85 -9.07 -4.14 -2.74
C ALA A 85 -10.00 -2.91 -2.82
N ALA A 86 -11.32 -3.10 -2.70
CA ALA A 86 -12.28 -2.01 -2.64
C ALA A 86 -12.11 -1.14 -1.38
N LEU A 87 -11.80 -1.74 -0.23
CA LEU A 87 -11.44 -0.99 0.97
C LEU A 87 -10.21 -0.11 0.72
N THR A 88 -9.14 -0.64 0.12
CA THR A 88 -7.97 0.16 -0.24
C THR A 88 -8.34 1.31 -1.18
N ALA A 89 -9.21 1.08 -2.18
CA ALA A 89 -9.69 2.13 -3.07
C ALA A 89 -10.41 3.25 -2.31
N ILE A 90 -11.27 2.90 -1.35
CA ILE A 90 -11.97 3.86 -0.48
C ILE A 90 -10.97 4.66 0.36
N LEU A 91 -9.99 4.01 0.99
CA LEU A 91 -8.95 4.69 1.79
C LEU A 91 -8.08 5.62 0.93
N GLY A 92 -7.74 5.20 -0.29
CA GLY A 92 -7.07 6.04 -1.29
C GLY A 92 -7.91 7.26 -1.66
N SER A 93 -9.21 7.10 -1.86
CA SER A 93 -10.13 8.22 -2.14
C SER A 93 -10.32 9.16 -0.96
N LEU A 94 -10.35 8.63 0.27
CA LEU A 94 -10.34 9.46 1.48
C LEU A 94 -9.06 10.29 1.60
N THR A 95 -7.91 9.76 1.15
CA THR A 95 -6.66 10.54 1.11
C THR A 95 -6.82 11.80 0.28
N THR A 96 -7.55 11.73 -0.84
CA THR A 96 -7.84 12.89 -1.71
C THR A 96 -8.60 13.98 -0.94
N VAL A 97 -9.60 13.59 -0.15
CA VAL A 97 -10.41 14.49 0.68
C VAL A 97 -9.54 15.16 1.75
N VAL A 98 -8.71 14.38 2.45
CA VAL A 98 -7.86 14.93 3.52
C VAL A 98 -6.78 15.86 2.94
N ILE A 99 -6.22 15.54 1.77
CA ILE A 99 -5.31 16.45 1.05
C ILE A 99 -5.99 17.78 0.77
N TYR A 100 -7.23 17.80 0.28
CA TYR A 100 -7.96 19.06 0.06
C TYR A 100 -8.14 19.85 1.36
N LEU A 101 -8.57 19.18 2.44
CA LEU A 101 -8.78 19.83 3.74
C LEU A 101 -7.49 20.44 4.30
N PHE A 102 -6.36 19.76 4.14
CA PHE A 102 -5.07 20.26 4.56
C PHE A 102 -4.55 21.35 3.62
N ALA A 103 -4.66 21.17 2.29
CA ALA A 103 -4.23 22.15 1.30
C ALA A 103 -5.00 23.48 1.41
N LYS A 104 -6.28 23.48 1.82
CA LYS A 104 -7.04 24.71 2.13
C LYS A 104 -6.46 25.53 3.29
N LYS A 105 -5.64 24.94 4.14
CA LYS A 105 -4.91 25.66 5.20
C LYS A 105 -3.64 26.33 4.67
N LEU A 106 -3.20 25.96 3.47
CA LEU A 106 -1.95 26.41 2.84
C LEU A 106 -2.18 27.34 1.65
N PHE A 107 -3.27 27.11 0.92
CA PHE A 107 -3.59 27.79 -0.32
C PHE A 107 -5.04 28.29 -0.32
N ASP A 108 -5.38 29.03 -1.37
CA ASP A 108 -6.76 29.38 -1.67
C ASP A 108 -7.57 28.14 -2.07
N GLU A 109 -8.89 28.30 -2.22
CA GLU A 109 -9.78 27.18 -2.55
C GLU A 109 -9.46 26.56 -3.91
N LYS A 110 -8.99 27.36 -4.88
CA LYS A 110 -8.67 26.88 -6.23
C LYS A 110 -7.43 26.00 -6.22
N LEU A 111 -6.31 26.45 -5.64
CA LEU A 111 -5.11 25.64 -5.58
C LEU A 111 -5.30 24.42 -4.69
N ALA A 112 -6.05 24.52 -3.58
CA ALA A 112 -6.36 23.36 -2.75
C ALA A 112 -7.12 22.27 -3.53
N PHE A 113 -8.09 22.68 -4.36
CA PHE A 113 -8.81 21.78 -5.25
C PHE A 113 -7.89 21.12 -6.28
N LEU A 114 -6.99 21.89 -6.91
CA LEU A 114 -6.02 21.37 -7.87
C LEU A 114 -5.01 20.41 -7.22
N THR A 115 -4.52 20.71 -6.01
CA THR A 115 -3.63 19.81 -5.26
C THR A 115 -4.29 18.46 -4.97
N ALA A 116 -5.54 18.46 -4.50
CA ALA A 116 -6.28 17.23 -4.27
C ALA A 116 -6.60 16.49 -5.57
N SER A 117 -6.97 17.21 -6.62
CA SER A 117 -7.25 16.63 -7.94
C SER A 117 -6.01 15.96 -8.53
N LEU A 118 -4.82 16.54 -8.35
CA LEU A 118 -3.55 15.92 -8.77
C LEU A 118 -3.32 14.57 -8.08
N TYR A 119 -3.59 14.47 -6.77
CA TYR A 119 -3.54 13.18 -6.08
C TYR A 119 -4.64 12.20 -6.55
N ALA A 120 -5.83 12.71 -6.86
CA ALA A 120 -6.95 11.89 -7.34
C ALA A 120 -6.58 11.16 -8.65
N VAL A 121 -5.87 11.85 -9.55
CA VAL A 121 -5.48 11.36 -10.88
C VAL A 121 -4.05 10.81 -10.96
N SER A 122 -3.26 10.98 -9.89
CA SER A 122 -1.85 10.55 -9.82
C SER A 122 -1.70 9.06 -10.20
N PRO A 123 -0.89 8.72 -11.22
CA PRO A 123 -0.78 7.34 -11.71
C PRO A 123 -0.35 6.36 -10.61
N LEU A 124 0.68 6.69 -9.84
CA LEU A 124 1.16 5.85 -8.74
C LEU A 124 0.08 5.67 -7.65
N SER A 125 -0.64 6.74 -7.33
CA SER A 125 -1.70 6.71 -6.31
C SER A 125 -2.87 5.84 -6.73
N ILE A 126 -3.25 5.86 -8.01
CA ILE A 126 -4.31 4.99 -8.56
C ILE A 126 -3.86 3.54 -8.51
N GLU A 127 -2.66 3.22 -9.01
CA GLU A 127 -2.12 1.86 -9.06
C GLU A 127 -2.10 1.20 -7.68
N TYR A 128 -1.50 1.86 -6.69
CA TYR A 128 -1.43 1.39 -5.31
C TYR A 128 -2.74 1.55 -4.53
N SER A 129 -3.83 2.02 -5.14
CA SER A 129 -5.17 2.00 -4.52
C SER A 129 -6.09 0.92 -5.11
N ARG A 130 -5.60 0.08 -6.02
CA ARG A 130 -6.43 -0.90 -6.77
C ARG A 130 -6.26 -2.34 -6.33
N PHE A 131 -5.44 -2.60 -5.31
CA PHE A 131 -5.26 -3.92 -4.73
C PHE A 131 -5.02 -3.83 -3.22
N ALA A 132 -5.24 -4.94 -2.53
CA ALA A 132 -5.09 -5.02 -1.08
C ALA A 132 -3.61 -5.21 -0.72
N TRP A 133 -3.00 -4.23 -0.06
CA TRP A 133 -1.64 -4.39 0.46
C TRP A 133 -1.39 -3.40 1.60
N ASN A 134 -0.62 -3.82 2.60
CA ASN A 134 -0.43 -3.07 3.82
C ASN A 134 0.21 -1.68 3.69
N PRO A 135 1.13 -1.37 2.75
CA PRO A 135 1.62 0.00 2.59
C PRO A 135 0.62 0.92 1.87
N ASN A 136 -0.38 0.38 1.18
CA ASN A 136 -1.30 1.16 0.33
C ASN A 136 -2.12 2.22 1.11
N PRO A 137 -2.58 1.97 2.35
CA PRO A 137 -3.30 2.99 3.12
C PRO A 137 -2.41 4.06 3.78
N ILE A 138 -1.08 3.90 3.78
CA ILE A 138 -0.15 4.82 4.48
C ILE A 138 -0.31 6.30 4.06
N PRO A 139 -0.48 6.64 2.77
CA PRO A 139 -0.74 8.03 2.34
C PRO A 139 -1.85 8.71 3.15
N LEU A 140 -2.96 8.01 3.45
CA LEU A 140 -4.07 8.54 4.25
C LEU A 140 -3.62 8.90 5.65
N PHE A 141 -2.96 7.97 6.35
CA PHE A 141 -2.56 8.15 7.73
C PHE A 141 -1.43 9.17 7.88
N VAL A 142 -0.56 9.30 6.88
CA VAL A 142 0.45 10.36 6.84
C VAL A 142 -0.20 11.73 6.72
N ILE A 143 -1.09 11.94 5.74
CA ILE A 143 -1.71 13.25 5.55
C ILE A 143 -2.65 13.62 6.71
N LEU A 144 -3.34 12.64 7.33
CA LEU A 144 -4.08 12.86 8.57
C LEU A 144 -3.17 13.30 9.71
N SER A 145 -2.02 12.65 9.88
CA SER A 145 -1.03 13.02 10.91
C SER A 145 -0.53 14.44 10.71
N PHE A 146 -0.26 14.85 9.47
CA PHE A 146 0.08 16.22 9.12
C PHE A 146 -1.04 17.21 9.40
N TYR A 147 -2.26 16.87 9.01
CA TYR A 147 -3.44 17.70 9.24
C TYR A 147 -3.65 17.96 10.74
N PHE A 148 -3.60 16.93 11.57
CA PHE A 148 -3.74 17.06 13.01
C PHE A 148 -2.54 17.72 13.68
N LEU A 149 -1.31 17.46 13.20
CA LEU A 149 -0.12 18.17 13.67
C LEU A 149 -0.25 19.68 13.41
N TYR A 150 -0.74 20.07 12.23
CA TYR A 150 -1.02 21.47 11.93
C TYR A 150 -2.12 22.04 12.82
N LYS A 151 -3.25 21.37 12.99
CA LYS A 151 -4.30 21.87 13.88
C LYS A 151 -3.80 22.05 15.33
N PHE A 152 -2.98 21.11 15.81
CA PHE A 152 -2.43 21.17 17.15
C PHE A 152 -1.44 22.33 17.32
N LEU A 153 -0.50 22.48 16.40
CA LEU A 153 0.55 23.49 16.52
C LEU A 153 0.04 24.91 16.23
N TYR A 154 -0.90 25.06 15.29
CA TYR A 154 -1.27 26.36 14.70
C TYR A 154 -2.69 26.78 15.04
N ASP A 155 -3.68 25.91 14.81
CA ASP A 155 -5.06 26.19 15.21
C ASP A 155 -5.24 26.11 16.75
N LYS A 156 -4.18 25.72 17.48
CA LYS A 156 -4.15 25.52 18.94
C LYS A 156 -5.23 24.55 19.43
N ASP A 157 -5.65 23.62 18.56
CA ASP A 157 -6.63 22.60 18.89
C ASP A 157 -5.95 21.45 19.64
N GLU A 158 -6.04 21.47 20.97
CA GLU A 158 -5.45 20.47 21.85
C GLU A 158 -5.99 19.05 21.60
N LYS A 159 -7.21 18.89 21.06
CA LYS A 159 -7.74 17.56 20.73
C LYS A 159 -6.99 16.93 19.56
N SER A 160 -6.47 17.74 18.64
CA SER A 160 -5.70 17.28 17.48
C SER A 160 -4.36 16.63 17.86
N PHE A 161 -3.85 16.87 19.07
CA PHE A 161 -2.72 16.10 19.60
C PHE A 161 -3.02 14.59 19.66
N TYR A 162 -4.20 14.23 20.18
CA TYR A 162 -4.58 12.82 20.33
C TYR A 162 -4.82 12.16 18.98
N PHE A 163 -5.53 12.84 18.08
CA PHE A 163 -5.79 12.31 16.75
C PHE A 163 -4.50 12.15 15.93
N GLY A 164 -3.55 13.08 16.03
CA GLY A 164 -2.25 12.97 15.37
C GLY A 164 -1.37 11.85 15.93
N ALA A 165 -1.39 11.63 17.25
CA ALA A 165 -0.74 10.47 17.88
C ALA A 165 -1.34 9.14 17.39
N ILE A 166 -2.66 9.05 17.30
CA ILE A 166 -3.35 7.86 16.78
C ILE A 166 -2.99 7.64 15.31
N THR A 167 -3.18 8.63 14.44
CA THR A 167 -2.96 8.44 13.00
C THR A 167 -1.51 8.15 12.65
N SER A 168 -0.56 8.74 13.37
CA SER A 168 0.87 8.48 13.14
C SER A 168 1.27 7.08 13.61
N ASN A 169 0.70 6.59 14.71
CA ASN A 169 0.85 5.20 15.14
C ASN A 169 0.28 4.22 14.11
N LEU A 170 -0.94 4.46 13.63
CA LEU A 170 -1.60 3.61 12.64
C LEU A 170 -0.78 3.56 11.33
N ALA A 171 -0.18 4.68 10.90
CA ALA A 171 0.76 4.68 9.78
C ALA A 171 1.96 3.74 10.04
N PHE A 172 2.57 3.80 11.23
CA PHE A 172 3.67 2.92 11.63
C PHE A 172 3.27 1.43 11.62
N GLN A 173 2.07 1.09 12.10
CA GLN A 173 1.60 -0.31 12.12
C GLN A 173 1.40 -0.90 10.72
N LEU A 174 1.03 -0.08 9.73
CA LEU A 174 0.79 -0.54 8.37
C LEU A 174 2.07 -1.04 7.69
N HIS A 175 3.18 -0.34 7.87
CA HIS A 175 4.48 -0.68 7.30
C HIS A 175 5.56 0.17 7.97
N TYR A 176 6.79 -0.32 8.04
CA TYR A 176 7.90 0.39 8.69
C TYR A 176 8.21 1.78 8.09
N GLN A 177 7.76 2.10 6.87
CA GLN A 177 7.90 3.45 6.31
C GLN A 177 7.05 4.47 7.08
N GLY A 178 5.94 4.03 7.69
CA GLY A 178 5.14 4.85 8.59
C GLY A 178 5.86 5.24 9.88
N LEU A 179 6.97 4.56 10.22
CA LEU A 179 7.83 4.98 11.33
C LEU A 179 8.39 6.40 11.11
N VAL A 180 8.59 6.82 9.85
CA VAL A 180 9.09 8.16 9.52
C VAL A 180 8.11 9.23 10.02
N ILE A 181 6.83 9.12 9.69
CA ILE A 181 5.83 10.09 10.16
C ILE A 181 5.58 9.97 11.67
N PHE A 182 5.68 8.77 12.24
CA PHE A 182 5.55 8.55 13.67
C PHE A 182 6.64 9.29 14.47
N ILE A 183 7.90 9.06 14.13
CA ILE A 183 9.04 9.73 14.79
C ILE A 183 8.99 11.24 14.53
N PHE A 184 8.74 11.65 13.29
CA PHE A 184 8.63 13.07 12.96
C PHE A 184 7.55 13.79 13.76
N TYR A 185 6.36 13.19 13.89
CA TYR A 185 5.28 13.74 14.69
C TYR A 185 5.72 13.91 16.15
N PHE A 186 6.27 12.85 16.76
CA PHE A 186 6.73 12.88 18.14
C PHE A 186 7.79 13.95 18.38
N LEU A 187 8.85 13.98 17.56
CA LEU A 187 9.94 14.96 17.68
C LEU A 187 9.44 16.39 17.47
N THR A 188 8.58 16.62 16.49
CA THR A 188 8.03 17.95 16.23
C THR A 188 7.22 18.45 17.43
N VAL A 189 6.37 17.60 18.00
CA VAL A 189 5.58 17.96 19.18
C VAL A 189 6.49 18.21 20.39
N LEU A 190 7.52 17.38 20.58
CA LEU A 190 8.53 17.52 21.64
C LEU A 190 9.23 18.88 21.60
N PHE A 191 9.74 19.27 20.43
CA PHE A 191 10.50 20.51 20.28
C PHE A 191 9.60 21.76 20.17
N ALA A 192 8.41 21.67 19.59
CA ALA A 192 7.59 22.85 19.31
C ALA A 192 6.78 23.35 20.52
N LYS A 193 6.42 22.48 21.48
CA LYS A 193 5.48 22.83 22.57
C LYS A 193 6.03 22.66 23.98
N LYS A 194 7.35 22.41 24.17
CA LYS A 194 7.97 22.04 25.46
C LYS A 194 7.08 21.04 26.22
N LEU A 195 7.03 19.81 25.73
CA LEU A 195 6.14 18.79 26.30
C LEU A 195 6.39 18.62 27.80
N ASN A 196 5.31 18.73 28.60
CA ASN A 196 5.34 18.32 29.99
C ASN A 196 5.16 16.80 30.11
N LEU A 197 5.54 16.24 31.25
CA LEU A 197 5.48 14.81 31.52
C LEU A 197 4.06 14.23 31.29
N LYS A 198 3.02 15.01 31.57
CA LYS A 198 1.60 14.64 31.34
C LYS A 198 1.27 14.42 29.86
N ARG A 199 1.81 15.22 28.94
CA ARG A 199 1.59 15.02 27.50
C ARG A 199 2.40 13.84 26.97
N ILE A 200 3.63 13.67 27.45
CA ILE A 200 4.46 12.51 27.11
C ILE A 200 3.78 11.22 27.57
N SER A 201 3.30 11.16 28.82
CA SER A 201 2.60 9.98 29.32
C SER A 201 1.34 9.67 28.53
N LYS A 202 0.54 10.68 28.16
CA LYS A 202 -0.63 10.49 27.29
C LYS A 202 -0.27 9.97 25.90
N PHE A 203 0.81 10.50 25.29
CA PHE A 203 1.31 9.99 24.01
C PHE A 203 1.67 8.51 24.15
N LEU A 204 2.46 8.15 25.17
CA LEU A 204 2.88 6.77 25.41
C LEU A 204 1.68 5.85 25.64
N ILE A 205 0.73 6.22 26.50
CA ILE A 205 -0.47 5.42 26.80
C ILE A 205 -1.27 5.14 25.52
N ILE A 206 -1.54 6.16 24.70
CA ILE A 206 -2.28 5.98 23.44
C ILE A 206 -1.57 4.98 22.52
N ASN A 207 -0.26 5.15 22.35
CA ASN A 207 0.53 4.28 21.49
C ASN A 207 0.64 2.84 22.03
N LEU A 208 0.78 2.67 23.35
CA LEU A 208 0.81 1.37 24.01
C LEU A 208 -0.53 0.64 23.85
N VAL A 209 -1.65 1.35 24.01
CA VAL A 209 -2.99 0.76 23.78
C VAL A 209 -3.15 0.31 22.34
N LEU A 210 -2.76 1.14 21.36
CA LEU A 210 -2.87 0.78 19.95
C LEU A 210 -1.97 -0.38 19.53
N VAL A 211 -0.80 -0.54 20.15
CA VAL A 211 0.15 -1.63 19.85
C VAL A 211 -0.03 -2.81 20.82
N SER A 212 -0.99 -2.74 21.75
CA SER A 212 -1.19 -3.76 22.78
C SER A 212 -1.38 -5.19 22.25
N PRO A 213 -2.07 -5.45 21.12
CA PRO A 213 -2.16 -6.82 20.61
C PRO A 213 -0.79 -7.40 20.23
N PHE A 214 0.06 -6.57 19.63
CA PHE A 214 1.43 -6.96 19.29
C PHE A 214 2.28 -7.20 20.55
N ILE A 215 2.10 -6.37 21.60
CA ILE A 215 2.76 -6.56 22.89
C ILE A 215 2.31 -7.88 23.55
N ILE A 216 1.02 -8.19 23.50
CA ILE A 216 0.48 -9.46 24.02
C ILE A 216 1.12 -10.65 23.30
N TYR A 217 1.25 -10.59 21.97
CA TYR A 217 1.97 -11.63 21.22
C TYR A 217 3.41 -11.78 21.69
N GLU A 218 4.12 -10.68 21.87
CA GLU A 218 5.52 -10.71 22.31
C GLU A 218 5.69 -11.32 23.69
N LEU A 219 4.80 -11.00 24.64
CA LEU A 219 4.78 -11.59 25.97
C LEU A 219 4.50 -13.10 25.92
N GLN A 220 3.60 -13.55 25.05
CA GLN A 220 3.29 -14.97 24.86
C GLN A 220 4.41 -15.76 24.16
N ASN A 221 5.29 -15.07 23.42
CA ASN A 221 6.29 -15.69 22.55
C ASN A 221 7.73 -15.33 22.93
N ASN A 222 7.98 -14.93 24.17
CA ASN A 222 9.32 -14.60 24.69
C ASN A 222 10.07 -13.58 23.81
N PHE A 223 9.36 -12.56 23.32
CA PHE A 223 9.89 -11.47 22.49
C PHE A 223 10.61 -11.90 21.20
N LYS A 224 10.24 -13.07 20.63
CA LYS A 224 10.85 -13.59 19.40
C LYS A 224 10.76 -12.61 18.22
N ASN A 225 9.67 -11.87 18.08
CA ASN A 225 9.53 -10.94 16.96
C ASN A 225 10.41 -9.69 17.16
N THR A 226 10.50 -9.16 18.39
CA THR A 226 11.40 -8.06 18.74
C THR A 226 12.85 -8.46 18.53
N LEU A 227 13.25 -9.68 18.92
CA LEU A 227 14.57 -10.22 18.60
C LEU A 227 14.82 -10.28 17.08
N GLY A 228 13.81 -10.67 16.29
CA GLY A 228 13.88 -10.62 14.83
C GLY A 228 14.12 -9.20 14.27
N ILE A 229 13.47 -8.18 14.85
CA ILE A 229 13.67 -6.77 14.49
C ILE A 229 15.09 -6.30 14.89
N ILE A 230 15.52 -6.57 16.12
CA ILE A 230 16.84 -6.21 16.63
C ILE A 230 17.93 -6.87 15.77
N ASN A 231 17.79 -8.18 15.51
CA ASN A 231 18.71 -8.93 14.67
C ASN A 231 18.76 -8.34 13.26
N PHE A 232 17.64 -7.97 12.66
CA PHE A 232 17.65 -7.29 11.36
C PHE A 232 18.40 -5.95 11.40
N LEU A 233 18.17 -5.14 12.43
CA LEU A 233 18.85 -3.85 12.60
C LEU A 233 20.37 -3.99 12.83
N ILE A 234 20.82 -5.04 13.51
CA ILE A 234 22.23 -5.33 13.79
C ILE A 234 22.90 -6.07 12.62
N SER A 235 22.28 -7.13 12.10
CA SER A 235 22.85 -7.99 11.05
C SER A 235 22.93 -7.30 9.69
N SER A 236 22.02 -6.36 9.42
CA SER A 236 22.15 -5.45 8.26
C SER A 236 23.39 -4.54 8.35
N GLN A 237 24.05 -4.49 9.51
CA GLN A 237 25.31 -3.75 9.72
C GLN A 237 26.55 -4.65 9.67
N SER A 238 26.45 -5.96 9.95
CA SER A 238 27.62 -6.83 10.16
C SER A 238 28.09 -7.62 8.93
N ILE A 239 27.26 -7.81 7.90
CA ILE A 239 27.68 -8.57 6.71
C ILE A 239 28.49 -7.64 5.79
N THR A 240 29.69 -8.10 5.45
CA THR A 240 30.76 -7.64 4.52
C THR A 240 30.33 -7.24 3.09
N LYS A 241 29.09 -6.80 2.87
CA LYS A 241 28.60 -6.11 1.67
C LYS A 241 28.70 -4.58 1.77
N LEU A 242 29.31 -4.03 2.82
CA LEU A 242 29.40 -2.58 3.09
C LEU A 242 30.21 -1.75 2.08
N LYS A 243 31.02 -2.34 1.19
CA LYS A 243 31.86 -1.56 0.25
C LYS A 243 31.13 -0.97 -0.96
N LEU A 244 29.87 -1.32 -1.22
CA LEU A 244 29.07 -0.82 -2.37
C LEU A 244 27.72 -0.17 -1.99
N PHE A 245 27.36 -0.13 -0.70
CA PHE A 245 26.05 0.33 -0.21
C PHE A 245 26.07 1.72 0.47
N GLY A 246 27.14 2.50 0.27
CA GLY A 246 27.29 3.85 0.82
C GLY A 246 26.68 4.95 -0.06
N ILE A 247 27.33 6.12 -0.07
CA ILE A 247 26.94 7.30 -0.85
C ILE A 247 26.60 6.97 -2.32
N PRO A 248 27.35 6.13 -3.06
CA PRO A 248 27.03 5.84 -4.47
C PRO A 248 25.66 5.15 -4.66
N PHE A 249 25.27 4.25 -3.76
CA PHE A 249 23.96 3.60 -3.81
C PHE A 249 22.84 4.61 -3.53
N PHE A 250 23.01 5.46 -2.51
CA PHE A 250 22.03 6.48 -2.18
C PHE A 250 21.92 7.53 -3.30
N VAL A 251 23.04 7.94 -3.91
CA VAL A 251 23.03 8.83 -5.08
C VAL A 251 22.31 8.16 -6.25
N LYS A 252 22.57 6.88 -6.54
CA LYS A 252 21.82 6.12 -7.56
C LYS A 252 20.33 6.10 -7.25
N PHE A 253 19.96 5.80 -6.00
CA PHE A 253 18.56 5.80 -5.56
C PHE A 253 17.91 7.17 -5.79
N ILE A 254 18.53 8.25 -5.31
CA ILE A 254 18.02 9.61 -5.46
C ILE A 254 17.88 9.99 -6.94
N VAL A 255 18.95 9.80 -7.71
CA VAL A 255 18.97 10.23 -9.11
C VAL A 255 18.00 9.39 -9.93
N LYS A 256 18.02 8.05 -9.81
CA LYS A 256 17.22 7.15 -10.66
C LYS A 256 15.83 6.85 -10.09
N ASP A 257 15.78 6.26 -8.91
CA ASP A 257 14.55 5.65 -8.38
C ASP A 257 13.62 6.73 -7.80
N PHE A 258 14.16 7.74 -7.12
CA PHE A 258 13.35 8.84 -6.60
C PHE A 258 12.87 9.77 -7.72
N SER A 259 13.65 10.00 -8.77
CA SER A 259 13.14 10.74 -9.95
C SER A 259 12.05 9.96 -10.68
N LEU A 260 12.17 8.63 -10.78
CA LEU A 260 11.11 7.76 -11.31
C LEU A 260 9.86 7.83 -10.44
N PHE A 261 10.01 7.82 -9.12
CA PHE A 261 8.91 8.03 -8.19
C PHE A 261 8.19 9.36 -8.47
N LEU A 262 8.92 10.48 -8.58
CA LEU A 262 8.33 11.78 -8.93
C LEU A 262 7.60 11.73 -10.29
N ALA A 263 8.20 11.07 -11.29
CA ALA A 263 7.59 10.88 -12.60
C ALA A 263 6.28 10.09 -12.54
N ARG A 264 6.24 9.01 -11.77
CA ARG A 264 5.04 8.18 -11.58
C ARG A 264 3.97 8.88 -10.74
N VAL A 265 4.35 9.81 -9.86
CA VAL A 265 3.41 10.55 -9.01
C VAL A 265 2.74 11.70 -9.75
N MET A 266 3.49 12.52 -10.51
CA MET A 266 2.99 13.81 -11.04
C MET A 266 3.17 14.03 -12.55
N PHE A 267 4.05 13.27 -13.20
CA PHE A 267 4.49 13.60 -14.56
C PHE A 267 4.25 12.45 -15.54
N PHE A 268 3.09 11.78 -15.45
CA PHE A 268 2.65 10.76 -16.41
C PHE A 268 3.74 9.74 -16.79
N LYS A 269 4.56 9.34 -15.79
CA LYS A 269 5.69 8.39 -15.92
C LYS A 269 6.84 8.88 -16.83
N SER A 270 6.92 10.16 -17.15
CA SER A 270 8.03 10.76 -17.90
C SER A 270 9.27 10.93 -17.01
N GLN A 271 10.27 10.06 -17.22
CA GLN A 271 11.51 10.08 -16.44
C GLN A 271 12.27 11.42 -16.55
N ILE A 272 12.25 12.06 -17.72
CA ILE A 272 12.89 13.36 -17.97
C ILE A 272 12.29 14.44 -17.05
N LEU A 273 10.95 14.49 -16.95
CA LEU A 273 10.27 15.41 -16.04
C LEU A 273 10.49 15.01 -14.58
N GLY A 274 10.65 13.72 -14.29
CA GLY A 274 11.09 13.23 -12.98
C GLY A 274 12.43 13.83 -12.55
N TYR A 275 13.45 13.82 -13.44
CA TYR A 275 14.74 14.45 -13.17
C TYR A 275 14.63 15.96 -12.98
N PHE A 276 13.82 16.64 -13.80
CA PHE A 276 13.56 18.07 -13.63
C PHE A 276 12.89 18.39 -12.29
N GLY A 277 11.86 17.61 -11.92
CA GLY A 277 11.20 17.72 -10.63
C GLY A 277 12.19 17.51 -9.47
N LEU A 278 13.08 16.51 -9.60
CA LEU A 278 14.12 16.25 -8.61
C LEU A 278 15.05 17.45 -8.42
N LEU A 279 15.50 18.06 -9.53
CA LEU A 279 16.34 19.25 -9.51
C LEU A 279 15.64 20.42 -8.79
N VAL A 280 14.38 20.70 -9.13
CA VAL A 280 13.56 21.75 -8.50
C VAL A 280 13.39 21.48 -7.00
N LEU A 281 13.14 20.23 -6.61
CA LEU A 281 13.01 19.82 -5.21
C LEU A 281 14.29 20.13 -4.42
N PHE A 282 15.45 19.71 -4.93
CA PHE A 282 16.74 19.92 -4.25
C PHE A 282 17.13 21.39 -4.19
N ILE A 283 16.96 22.16 -5.28
CA ILE A 283 17.22 23.60 -5.27
C ILE A 283 16.36 24.28 -4.20
N SER A 284 15.08 23.92 -4.08
CA SER A 284 14.19 24.45 -3.05
C SER A 284 14.66 24.08 -1.64
N LEU A 285 15.05 22.81 -1.40
CA LEU A 285 15.55 22.36 -0.09
C LEU A 285 16.88 23.03 0.29
N ILE A 286 17.80 23.22 -0.67
CA ILE A 286 19.08 23.93 -0.46
C ILE A 286 18.81 25.40 -0.16
N SER A 287 17.93 26.07 -0.92
CA SER A 287 17.53 27.46 -0.67
C SER A 287 16.92 27.62 0.72
N PHE A 288 16.07 26.67 1.13
CA PHE A 288 15.51 26.62 2.48
C PHE A 288 16.59 26.48 3.54
N ALA A 289 17.50 25.51 3.41
CA ALA A 289 18.58 25.27 4.37
C ALA A 289 19.51 26.49 4.48
N PHE A 290 19.89 27.09 3.35
CA PHE A 290 20.72 28.29 3.31
C PHE A 290 20.05 29.47 4.04
N LYS A 291 18.79 29.78 3.71
CA LYS A 291 18.06 30.88 4.35
C LYS A 291 17.82 30.64 5.85
N PHE A 292 17.54 29.40 6.24
CA PHE A 292 17.21 29.06 7.62
C PHE A 292 18.45 28.98 8.54
N PHE A 293 19.52 28.32 8.10
CA PHE A 293 20.71 28.07 8.95
C PHE A 293 21.80 29.13 8.78
N ILE A 294 22.06 29.60 7.56
CA ILE A 294 23.18 30.51 7.27
C ILE A 294 22.72 31.96 7.43
N VAL A 295 21.70 32.38 6.67
CA VAL A 295 21.16 33.75 6.76
C VAL A 295 20.39 33.96 8.07
N ARG A 296 19.97 32.87 8.73
CA ARG A 296 19.13 32.89 9.94
C ARG A 296 17.84 33.71 9.77
N ASN A 297 17.39 33.87 8.54
CA ASN A 297 16.12 34.52 8.26
C ASN A 297 15.03 33.55 8.68
N LYS A 298 14.29 33.85 9.75
CA LYS A 298 13.18 32.99 10.21
C LYS A 298 11.87 33.29 9.51
N ASN A 299 11.77 34.36 8.71
CA ASN A 299 10.51 34.84 8.14
C ASN A 299 10.37 34.56 6.64
N PHE A 300 11.38 33.99 5.96
CA PHE A 300 11.34 33.77 4.50
C PHE A 300 10.31 32.75 4.03
N CYS A 301 9.80 31.89 4.91
CA CYS A 301 8.74 30.96 4.56
C CYS A 301 7.69 30.86 5.67
N SER A 302 6.45 30.60 5.25
CA SER A 302 5.36 30.32 6.18
C SER A 302 5.72 29.10 7.05
N LEU A 303 5.16 29.06 8.25
CA LEU A 303 5.46 27.99 9.18
C LEU A 303 5.02 26.58 8.67
N PRO A 304 3.88 26.38 7.95
CA PRO A 304 3.65 25.08 7.29
C PRO A 304 4.63 24.74 6.17
N CYS A 305 5.14 25.74 5.45
CA CYS A 305 6.25 25.51 4.51
C CYS A 305 7.48 24.96 5.24
N LYS A 306 7.82 25.49 6.42
CA LYS A 306 8.92 24.96 7.26
C LYS A 306 8.66 23.51 7.67
N LEU A 307 7.43 23.19 8.08
CA LEU A 307 7.05 21.83 8.48
C LEU A 307 7.24 20.82 7.34
N LEU A 308 6.80 21.17 6.12
CA LEU A 308 6.99 20.33 4.92
C LEU A 308 8.48 20.15 4.59
N ASN A 309 9.27 21.23 4.61
CA ASN A 309 10.71 21.16 4.37
C ASN A 309 11.42 20.26 5.41
N PHE A 310 11.14 20.45 6.70
CA PHE A 310 11.74 19.62 7.75
C PHE A 310 11.35 18.16 7.63
N PHE A 311 10.10 17.86 7.26
CA PHE A 311 9.70 16.48 7.03
C PHE A 311 10.40 15.86 5.83
N LEU A 312 10.54 16.58 4.71
CA LEU A 312 11.25 16.07 3.54
C LEU A 312 12.73 15.82 3.86
N LEU A 313 13.40 16.77 4.54
CA LEU A 313 14.79 16.58 5.01
C LEU A 313 14.91 15.39 5.97
N PHE A 314 14.00 15.28 6.93
CA PHE A 314 13.95 14.15 7.86
C PHE A 314 13.70 12.82 7.13
N SER A 315 12.83 12.80 6.12
CA SER A 315 12.53 11.62 5.32
C SER A 315 13.75 11.17 4.52
N PHE A 316 14.46 12.09 3.86
CA PHE A 316 15.72 11.77 3.16
C PHE A 316 16.80 11.27 4.12
N LEU A 317 16.91 11.84 5.32
CA LEU A 317 17.82 11.36 6.35
C LEU A 317 17.48 9.92 6.78
N MET A 318 16.20 9.62 7.03
CA MET A 318 15.77 8.27 7.38
C MET A 318 15.99 7.26 6.25
N LEU A 319 15.74 7.67 4.99
CA LEU A 319 15.97 6.83 3.82
C LEU A 319 17.47 6.58 3.57
N TYR A 320 18.35 7.54 3.91
CA TYR A 320 19.81 7.35 3.82
C TYR A 320 20.31 6.22 4.73
N PHE A 321 19.73 6.09 5.93
CA PHE A 321 20.07 5.00 6.84
C PHE A 321 19.43 3.65 6.47
N TYR A 322 18.51 3.64 5.50
CA TYR A 322 17.90 2.41 5.01
C TYR A 322 18.77 1.78 3.91
N LYS A 323 19.38 0.64 4.24
CA LYS A 323 20.44 0.01 3.43
C LYS A 323 19.96 -1.03 2.40
N ASN A 324 18.65 -1.24 2.27
CA ASN A 324 18.09 -2.20 1.31
C ASN A 324 17.60 -1.50 0.03
N SER A 325 17.22 -2.28 -0.98
CA SER A 325 16.62 -1.74 -2.21
C SER A 325 15.40 -0.88 -1.90
N LEU A 326 15.38 0.34 -2.45
CA LEU A 326 14.29 1.30 -2.31
C LEU A 326 13.51 1.37 -3.64
N ILE A 327 12.45 0.58 -3.71
CA ILE A 327 11.46 0.57 -4.80
C ILE A 327 10.29 1.51 -4.41
N ASP A 328 9.48 1.93 -5.39
CA ASP A 328 8.41 2.94 -5.27
C ASP A 328 7.49 2.79 -4.06
N PHE A 329 7.17 1.57 -3.64
CA PHE A 329 6.23 1.37 -2.54
C PHE A 329 6.78 1.79 -1.16
N TYR A 330 8.09 1.91 -1.01
CA TYR A 330 8.73 2.49 0.18
C TYR A 330 8.64 4.01 0.24
N LEU A 331 8.11 4.64 -0.81
CA LEU A 331 7.94 6.09 -0.93
C LEU A 331 6.46 6.50 -0.93
N LEU A 332 5.51 5.56 -0.77
CA LEU A 332 4.07 5.89 -0.77
C LEU A 332 3.73 6.94 0.29
N PHE A 333 4.41 6.89 1.44
CA PHE A 333 4.22 7.85 2.52
C PHE A 333 4.52 9.31 2.11
N LEU A 334 5.36 9.52 1.08
CA LEU A 334 5.73 10.84 0.59
C LEU A 334 4.74 11.41 -0.43
N ILE A 335 3.88 10.59 -1.05
CA ILE A 335 3.05 11.02 -2.17
C ILE A 335 2.21 12.28 -1.86
N PRO A 336 1.41 12.33 -0.76
CA PRO A 336 0.61 13.54 -0.47
C PRO A 336 1.49 14.77 -0.25
N ILE A 337 2.62 14.59 0.45
CA ILE A 337 3.52 15.67 0.85
C ILE A 337 4.23 16.25 -0.36
N VAL A 338 4.75 15.40 -1.25
CA VAL A 338 5.41 15.83 -2.48
C VAL A 338 4.45 16.61 -3.35
N ILE A 339 3.23 16.11 -3.57
CA ILE A 339 2.21 16.83 -4.36
C ILE A 339 1.94 18.23 -3.79
N ILE A 340 1.69 18.34 -2.48
CA ILE A 340 1.48 19.65 -1.83
C ILE A 340 2.71 20.55 -1.95
N TYR A 341 3.90 19.98 -1.77
CA TYR A 341 5.16 20.71 -1.80
C TYR A 341 5.48 21.27 -3.18
N PHE A 342 5.23 20.51 -4.26
CA PHE A 342 5.41 21.00 -5.63
C PHE A 342 4.42 22.12 -5.98
N VAL A 343 3.16 22.02 -5.56
CA VAL A 343 2.20 23.12 -5.74
C VAL A 343 2.66 24.38 -4.99
N LEU A 344 3.19 24.22 -3.77
CA LEU A 344 3.75 25.33 -2.99
C LEU A 344 4.95 25.97 -3.67
N ILE A 345 5.91 25.18 -4.16
CA ILE A 345 7.10 25.70 -4.86
C ILE A 345 6.67 26.44 -6.14
N SER A 346 5.85 25.82 -6.98
CA SER A 346 5.38 26.45 -8.21
C SER A 346 4.63 27.74 -7.93
N LYS A 347 3.77 27.79 -6.89
CA LYS A 347 3.08 29.02 -6.49
C LYS A 347 4.07 30.13 -6.15
N ASN A 348 5.11 29.81 -5.39
CA ASN A 348 6.11 30.78 -4.95
C ASN A 348 7.03 31.25 -6.09
N LEU A 349 7.31 30.40 -7.09
CA LEU A 349 8.19 30.72 -8.21
C LEU A 349 7.45 31.39 -9.39
N LEU A 350 6.26 30.91 -9.73
CA LEU A 350 5.53 31.28 -10.95
C LEU A 350 4.29 32.14 -10.67
N GLY A 351 3.90 32.28 -9.40
CA GLY A 351 2.63 32.90 -9.01
C GLY A 351 1.43 31.97 -9.19
N GLU A 352 0.31 32.38 -8.60
CA GLU A 352 -0.88 31.53 -8.45
C GLU A 352 -1.57 31.17 -9.77
N LYS A 353 -1.72 32.14 -10.69
CA LYS A 353 -2.41 31.93 -11.97
C LYS A 353 -1.68 30.91 -12.86
N ILE A 354 -0.36 31.07 -13.02
CA ILE A 354 0.47 30.19 -13.84
C ILE A 354 0.54 28.80 -13.22
N THR A 355 0.70 28.72 -11.90
CA THR A 355 0.67 27.45 -11.16
C THR A 355 -0.65 26.72 -11.38
N ALA A 356 -1.78 27.42 -11.26
CA ALA A 356 -3.08 26.80 -11.49
C ALA A 356 -3.24 26.26 -12.92
N LEU A 357 -2.76 27.00 -13.93
CA LEU A 357 -2.78 26.55 -15.33
C LEU A 357 -1.89 25.32 -15.55
N LEU A 358 -0.66 25.35 -15.04
CA LEU A 358 0.30 24.25 -15.12
C LEU A 358 -0.31 22.95 -14.55
N PHE A 359 -0.81 22.99 -13.32
CA PHE A 359 -1.36 21.80 -12.67
C PHE A 359 -2.68 21.36 -13.30
N PHE A 360 -3.49 22.28 -13.83
CA PHE A 360 -4.67 21.90 -14.61
C PHE A 360 -4.30 21.09 -15.85
N ILE A 361 -3.28 21.53 -16.61
CA ILE A 361 -2.77 20.80 -17.78
C ILE A 361 -2.21 19.43 -17.36
N LEU A 362 -1.43 19.37 -16.28
CA LEU A 362 -0.89 18.09 -15.76
C LEU A 362 -2.01 17.11 -15.42
N ILE A 363 -3.08 17.57 -14.76
CA ILE A 363 -4.24 16.75 -14.42
C ILE A 363 -4.90 16.19 -15.69
N LEU A 364 -5.08 16.99 -16.73
CA LEU A 364 -5.68 16.51 -17.99
C LEU A 364 -4.82 15.42 -18.63
N ILE A 365 -3.49 15.60 -18.65
CA ILE A 365 -2.57 14.60 -19.21
C ILE A 365 -2.59 13.31 -18.37
N ASP A 366 -2.60 13.41 -17.05
CA ASP A 366 -2.65 12.25 -16.15
C ASP A 366 -3.96 11.47 -16.27
N ILE A 367 -5.09 12.15 -16.53
CA ILE A 367 -6.37 11.49 -16.83
C ILE A 367 -6.27 10.68 -18.13
N ILE A 368 -5.72 11.28 -19.20
CA ILE A 368 -5.58 10.62 -20.51
C ILE A 368 -4.64 9.41 -20.41
N LYS A 369 -3.53 9.55 -19.68
CA LYS A 369 -2.53 8.49 -19.47
C LYS A 369 -2.79 7.65 -18.22
N SER A 370 -4.00 7.72 -17.66
CA SER A 370 -4.29 7.09 -16.37
C SER A 370 -4.11 5.58 -16.44
N PRO A 371 -3.48 4.94 -15.44
CA PRO A 371 -3.41 3.49 -15.36
C PRO A 371 -4.79 2.85 -15.19
N ALA A 372 -5.83 3.62 -14.86
CA ALA A 372 -7.21 3.12 -14.83
C ALA A 372 -7.75 2.65 -16.20
N PHE A 373 -7.13 3.10 -17.29
CA PHE A 373 -7.50 2.78 -18.67
C PHE A 373 -6.41 2.01 -19.42
N GLY A 374 -5.32 1.62 -18.75
CA GLY A 374 -4.16 0.95 -19.34
C GLY A 374 -4.29 -0.58 -19.43
N PRO A 375 -3.22 -1.28 -19.82
CA PRO A 375 -3.14 -2.73 -19.73
C PRO A 375 -3.15 -3.19 -18.26
N TYR A 376 -3.61 -4.41 -18.01
CA TYR A 376 -3.95 -4.87 -16.67
C TYR A 376 -3.66 -6.36 -16.42
N ASP A 377 -3.49 -6.72 -15.15
CA ASP A 377 -3.26 -8.10 -14.70
C ASP A 377 -4.57 -8.90 -14.69
N LYS A 378 -4.71 -9.80 -15.65
CA LYS A 378 -5.89 -10.65 -15.81
C LYS A 378 -5.90 -11.89 -14.90
N THR A 379 -4.86 -12.11 -14.08
CA THR A 379 -4.70 -13.29 -13.21
C THR A 379 -5.96 -13.61 -12.41
N PHE A 380 -6.54 -12.61 -11.73
CA PHE A 380 -7.72 -12.84 -10.90
C PHE A 380 -8.95 -13.27 -11.72
N ILE A 381 -9.16 -12.65 -12.89
CA ILE A 381 -10.29 -12.97 -13.77
C ILE A 381 -10.16 -14.40 -14.27
N TRP A 382 -8.96 -14.76 -14.71
CA TRP A 382 -8.65 -16.09 -15.19
C TRP A 382 -8.94 -17.17 -14.15
N ILE A 383 -8.43 -17.00 -12.92
CA ILE A 383 -8.71 -17.92 -11.82
C ILE A 383 -10.20 -17.98 -11.51
N ARG A 384 -10.90 -16.85 -11.52
CA ARG A 384 -12.35 -16.81 -11.28
C ARG A 384 -13.12 -17.57 -12.36
N GLU A 385 -12.73 -17.46 -13.63
CA GLU A 385 -13.35 -18.17 -14.75
C GLU A 385 -13.08 -19.68 -14.68
N SER A 386 -11.84 -20.09 -14.40
CA SER A 386 -11.46 -21.49 -14.17
C SER A 386 -12.32 -22.13 -13.09
N ILE A 387 -12.45 -21.45 -11.94
CA ILE A 387 -13.21 -21.96 -10.80
C ILE A 387 -14.69 -22.07 -11.17
N LYS A 388 -15.24 -21.11 -11.92
CA LYS A 388 -16.64 -21.17 -12.38
C LYS A 388 -16.90 -22.39 -13.26
N LYS A 389 -15.94 -22.82 -14.09
CA LYS A 389 -16.08 -24.04 -14.90
C LYS A 389 -16.13 -25.28 -14.02
N VAL A 390 -15.21 -25.38 -13.05
CA VAL A 390 -15.11 -26.52 -12.12
C VAL A 390 -16.36 -26.63 -11.22
N THR A 391 -16.82 -25.51 -10.66
CA THR A 391 -17.95 -25.49 -9.70
C THR A 391 -19.33 -25.63 -10.33
N THR A 392 -19.42 -25.83 -11.65
CA THR A 392 -20.71 -26.18 -12.30
C THR A 392 -21.22 -27.54 -11.85
N LYS A 393 -20.31 -28.46 -11.49
CA LYS A 393 -20.64 -29.74 -10.86
C LYS A 393 -20.75 -29.52 -9.35
N LYS A 394 -21.71 -30.19 -8.70
CA LYS A 394 -21.88 -30.13 -7.23
C LYS A 394 -21.03 -31.16 -6.49
N ASP A 395 -20.78 -32.29 -7.13
CA ASP A 395 -20.19 -33.49 -6.53
C ASP A 395 -18.82 -33.78 -7.18
N TYR A 396 -17.85 -32.92 -6.90
CA TYR A 396 -16.52 -33.01 -7.50
C TYR A 396 -15.38 -33.08 -6.48
N CYS A 397 -14.28 -33.69 -6.90
CA CYS A 397 -13.00 -33.62 -6.22
C CYS A 397 -12.00 -32.78 -7.04
N LEU A 398 -10.93 -32.34 -6.38
CA LEU A 398 -9.88 -31.57 -7.02
C LEU A 398 -8.51 -32.21 -6.75
N ALA A 399 -7.59 -32.08 -7.70
CA ALA A 399 -6.19 -32.36 -7.51
C ALA A 399 -5.35 -31.28 -8.22
N TYR A 400 -4.24 -30.89 -7.58
CA TYR A 400 -3.34 -29.85 -8.06
C TYR A 400 -1.98 -30.45 -8.38
N ASN A 401 -1.47 -30.19 -9.58
CA ASN A 401 -0.10 -30.45 -9.98
C ASN A 401 0.46 -29.23 -10.72
N ILE A 402 0.55 -28.13 -9.97
CA ILE A 402 0.98 -26.82 -10.44
C ILE A 402 2.36 -26.57 -9.83
N PHE A 403 3.29 -25.98 -10.57
CA PHE A 403 4.61 -25.70 -10.02
C PHE A 403 4.50 -24.68 -8.88
N PRO A 404 5.08 -24.96 -7.69
CA PRO A 404 5.00 -24.06 -6.54
C PRO A 404 5.56 -22.66 -6.81
N GLN A 405 6.51 -22.57 -7.75
CA GLN A 405 7.27 -21.35 -8.06
C GLN A 405 6.38 -20.21 -8.59
N ASN A 406 5.24 -20.52 -9.20
CA ASN A 406 4.36 -19.52 -9.78
C ASN A 406 3.32 -18.96 -8.78
N PHE A 407 3.24 -19.54 -7.57
CA PHE A 407 2.25 -19.22 -6.53
C PHE A 407 0.79 -19.23 -7.02
N ILE A 408 0.48 -19.90 -8.13
CA ILE A 408 -0.88 -19.98 -8.68
C ILE A 408 -1.71 -20.98 -7.89
N GLU A 409 -1.09 -22.06 -7.44
CA GLU A 409 -1.75 -23.08 -6.63
C GLU A 409 -2.38 -22.46 -5.38
N SER A 410 -1.66 -21.59 -4.66
CA SER A 410 -2.19 -20.94 -3.46
C SER A 410 -3.40 -20.04 -3.77
N LYS A 411 -3.37 -19.34 -4.92
CA LYS A 411 -4.49 -18.52 -5.41
C LYS A 411 -5.74 -19.35 -5.67
N TYR A 412 -5.58 -20.53 -6.29
CA TYR A 412 -6.68 -21.49 -6.50
C TYR A 412 -7.16 -22.08 -5.19
N ARG A 413 -6.26 -22.55 -4.33
CA ARG A 413 -6.58 -23.14 -3.02
C ARG A 413 -7.40 -22.18 -2.17
N TYR A 414 -7.03 -20.90 -2.13
CA TYR A 414 -7.82 -19.92 -1.37
C TYR A 414 -9.24 -19.83 -1.89
N MET A 415 -9.40 -19.64 -3.20
CA MET A 415 -10.71 -19.45 -3.81
C MET A 415 -11.58 -20.71 -3.75
N MET A 416 -10.99 -21.91 -3.83
CA MET A 416 -11.68 -23.20 -3.63
C MET A 416 -12.01 -23.46 -2.16
N SER A 417 -11.26 -22.88 -1.22
CA SER A 417 -11.56 -23.02 0.21
C SER A 417 -12.82 -22.27 0.67
N LEU A 418 -13.39 -21.41 -0.18
CA LEU A 418 -14.63 -20.69 0.10
C LEU A 418 -15.82 -21.66 0.02
N VAL A 419 -16.77 -21.56 0.96
CA VAL A 419 -17.92 -22.49 1.08
C VAL A 419 -18.62 -22.76 -0.25
N LYS A 420 -18.85 -21.72 -1.05
CA LYS A 420 -19.52 -21.81 -2.36
C LYS A 420 -18.74 -22.58 -3.45
N ASN A 421 -17.45 -22.80 -3.26
CA ASN A 421 -16.52 -23.41 -4.21
C ASN A 421 -15.83 -24.65 -3.61
N LYS A 422 -16.29 -25.13 -2.44
CA LYS A 422 -15.58 -26.17 -1.70
C LYS A 422 -15.81 -27.52 -2.38
N PRO A 423 -14.74 -28.22 -2.82
CA PRO A 423 -14.89 -29.57 -3.35
C PRO A 423 -15.34 -30.53 -2.24
N VAL A 424 -15.91 -31.68 -2.64
CA VAL A 424 -16.25 -32.75 -1.69
C VAL A 424 -14.96 -33.33 -1.09
N TYR A 425 -13.90 -33.43 -1.88
CA TYR A 425 -12.57 -33.90 -1.47
C TYR A 425 -11.44 -33.12 -2.15
N ASP A 426 -10.37 -32.84 -1.39
CA ASP A 426 -9.21 -32.06 -1.83
C ASP A 426 -8.14 -32.88 -2.59
N TYR A 427 -8.33 -34.20 -2.67
CA TYR A 427 -7.40 -35.12 -3.35
C TYR A 427 -8.14 -36.23 -4.10
N CYS A 428 -8.31 -36.05 -5.41
CA CYS A 428 -8.92 -37.07 -6.26
C CYS A 428 -8.16 -38.42 -6.27
N GLN A 429 -6.84 -38.40 -6.07
CA GLN A 429 -5.97 -39.59 -6.17
C GLN A 429 -6.27 -40.68 -5.12
N GLN A 430 -6.98 -40.34 -4.03
CA GLN A 430 -7.32 -41.31 -2.97
C GLN A 430 -8.71 -41.94 -3.16
N ILE A 431 -9.40 -41.67 -4.26
CA ILE A 431 -10.74 -42.22 -4.53
C ILE A 431 -10.57 -43.51 -5.33
N ILE A 432 -10.33 -44.62 -4.63
CA ILE A 432 -10.50 -45.95 -5.24
C ILE A 432 -11.44 -46.84 -4.42
N TYR A 433 -11.67 -46.58 -3.13
CA TYR A 433 -12.55 -47.46 -2.33
C TYR A 433 -13.28 -46.73 -1.19
N ARG A 434 -14.41 -46.07 -1.49
CA ARG A 434 -15.48 -45.84 -0.50
C ARG A 434 -16.84 -46.01 -1.18
N CYS A 435 -17.62 -46.97 -0.69
CA CYS A 435 -18.94 -47.35 -1.19
C CYS A 435 -20.01 -46.28 -0.89
N ASP A 436 -19.87 -45.09 -1.48
CA ASP A 436 -20.92 -44.08 -1.58
C ASP A 436 -20.51 -43.10 -2.71
N PRO A 437 -21.14 -43.10 -3.90
CA PRO A 437 -20.70 -42.30 -5.03
C PRO A 437 -21.16 -40.84 -4.86
N LYS A 438 -20.65 -40.19 -3.81
CA LYS A 438 -20.83 -38.75 -3.57
C LYS A 438 -20.01 -37.88 -4.51
N ILE A 439 -19.21 -38.48 -5.40
CA ILE A 439 -18.36 -37.79 -6.35
C ILE A 439 -18.64 -38.40 -7.71
N LYS A 440 -19.00 -37.57 -8.68
CA LYS A 440 -19.29 -38.00 -10.06
C LYS A 440 -18.24 -37.50 -11.04
N THR A 441 -17.41 -36.52 -10.64
CA THR A 441 -16.48 -35.86 -11.54
C THR A 441 -15.20 -35.46 -10.80
N GLY A 442 -14.04 -35.78 -11.38
CA GLY A 442 -12.74 -35.34 -10.90
C GLY A 442 -12.16 -34.23 -11.78
N TYR A 443 -11.53 -33.23 -11.16
CA TYR A 443 -10.79 -32.19 -11.87
C TYR A 443 -9.31 -32.21 -11.50
N TYR A 444 -8.45 -32.21 -12.53
CA TYR A 444 -7.01 -32.10 -12.38
C TYR A 444 -6.53 -30.77 -12.98
N LEU A 445 -5.93 -29.93 -12.14
CA LEU A 445 -5.30 -28.67 -12.56
C LEU A 445 -3.80 -28.89 -12.63
N CYS A 446 -3.22 -28.76 -13.82
CA CYS A 446 -1.78 -28.96 -14.00
C CYS A 446 -1.15 -27.95 -14.95
N GLU A 447 0.12 -27.64 -14.71
CA GLU A 447 0.98 -26.95 -15.68
C GLU A 447 1.74 -27.98 -16.51
N ASP A 448 2.00 -27.67 -17.79
CA ASP A 448 2.88 -28.52 -18.61
C ASP A 448 4.27 -28.56 -17.98
N ALA A 449 4.83 -29.76 -17.84
CA ALA A 449 6.19 -29.90 -17.35
C ALA A 449 7.19 -29.31 -18.36
N ILE A 450 8.04 -28.37 -17.93
CA ILE A 450 9.18 -27.92 -18.72
C ILE A 450 10.23 -29.03 -18.61
N CYS A 451 10.20 -29.98 -19.55
CA CYS A 451 11.12 -31.11 -19.60
C CYS A 451 11.74 -31.23 -20.99
N ASP A 452 13.03 -31.54 -21.07
CA ASP A 452 13.71 -32.02 -22.29
C ASP A 452 13.23 -33.42 -22.73
N ARG A 453 12.24 -34.00 -22.04
CA ARG A 453 11.60 -35.29 -22.34
C ARG A 453 10.10 -35.20 -22.10
N PRO A 454 9.28 -35.85 -22.94
CA PRO A 454 7.84 -35.73 -22.86
C PRO A 454 7.31 -36.24 -21.52
N PRO A 455 6.42 -35.49 -20.84
CA PRO A 455 5.79 -35.97 -19.62
C PRO A 455 4.86 -37.15 -19.91
N ALA A 456 4.69 -38.01 -18.91
CA ALA A 456 3.82 -39.18 -18.97
C ALA A 456 2.39 -38.78 -19.41
N THR A 457 1.82 -39.63 -20.26
CA THR A 457 0.57 -39.43 -21.01
C THR A 457 -0.60 -38.98 -20.13
N THR A 458 -1.17 -37.84 -20.47
CA THR A 458 -2.44 -37.26 -19.97
C THR A 458 -3.69 -38.03 -20.45
N SER A 459 -3.55 -39.33 -20.76
CA SER A 459 -4.50 -40.10 -21.58
C SER A 459 -5.78 -40.57 -20.87
N ILE A 460 -6.20 -39.94 -19.77
CA ILE A 460 -7.36 -40.41 -19.00
C ILE A 460 -8.48 -39.34 -18.91
N GLY A 461 -8.25 -38.07 -19.27
CA GLY A 461 -9.20 -36.98 -19.00
C GLY A 461 -9.53 -36.10 -20.21
N LYS A 462 -10.78 -35.63 -20.25
CA LYS A 462 -11.24 -34.64 -21.23
C LYS A 462 -10.70 -33.26 -20.87
N LEU A 463 -9.87 -32.69 -21.74
CA LEU A 463 -9.43 -31.30 -21.59
C LEU A 463 -10.63 -30.37 -21.81
N ILE A 464 -11.04 -29.67 -20.75
CA ILE A 464 -12.19 -28.74 -20.79
C ILE A 464 -11.77 -27.28 -20.87
N ASP A 465 -10.47 -27.00 -20.79
CA ASP A 465 -9.95 -25.66 -20.98
C ASP A 465 -8.60 -25.65 -21.73
N MET A 466 -8.63 -25.15 -22.97
CA MET A 466 -7.45 -24.97 -23.84
C MET A 466 -6.94 -23.54 -23.90
N LYS A 467 -7.77 -22.54 -23.55
CA LYS A 467 -7.30 -21.15 -23.59
C LYS A 467 -6.44 -20.95 -22.34
N PRO A 468 -5.21 -20.41 -22.45
CA PRO A 468 -4.44 -20.12 -21.26
C PRO A 468 -5.20 -19.02 -20.52
N LEU A 469 -6.02 -19.43 -19.54
CA LEU A 469 -6.33 -18.65 -18.37
C LEU A 469 -4.95 -18.55 -17.69
N ASP A 470 -4.22 -17.50 -18.08
CA ASP A 470 -2.76 -17.41 -18.20
C ASP A 470 -1.95 -17.97 -17.03
N TYR A 471 -0.70 -18.29 -17.34
CA TYR A 471 0.27 -19.17 -16.65
C TYR A 471 0.28 -20.65 -17.06
N GLY A 472 -0.46 -21.05 -18.10
CA GLY A 472 -0.31 -22.41 -18.66
C GLY A 472 -0.92 -23.54 -17.82
N VAL A 473 -1.78 -23.21 -16.85
CA VAL A 473 -2.55 -24.22 -16.10
C VAL A 473 -3.69 -24.74 -16.98
N LYS A 474 -3.67 -26.04 -17.28
CA LYS A 474 -4.72 -26.78 -17.98
C LYS A 474 -5.65 -27.47 -16.99
N ILE A 475 -6.93 -27.59 -17.36
CA ILE A 475 -7.96 -28.24 -16.55
C ILE A 475 -8.47 -29.48 -17.29
N TYR A 476 -8.26 -30.63 -16.68
CA TYR A 476 -8.74 -31.91 -17.19
C TYR A 476 -9.91 -32.40 -16.33
N GLU A 477 -11.00 -32.78 -16.99
CA GLU A 477 -12.20 -33.38 -16.40
C GLU A 477 -12.20 -34.89 -16.63
N PHE A 478 -12.58 -35.65 -15.61
CA PHE A 478 -12.65 -37.10 -15.63
C PHE A 478 -13.97 -37.53 -14.99
N ASP A 479 -14.66 -38.48 -15.61
CA ASP A 479 -15.77 -39.17 -14.96
C ASP A 479 -15.17 -40.27 -14.06
N LEU A 480 -15.57 -40.28 -12.78
CA LEU A 480 -15.06 -41.19 -11.75
C LEU A 480 -16.00 -42.36 -11.50
#